data_AF-A0A1G2TXE5-F1
#
_entry.id   AF-A0A1G2TXE5-F1
#
_cell.length_a   1.000
_cell.length_b   1.000
_cell.length_c   1.000
_cell.angle_alpha   90.00
_cell.angle_beta   90.00
_cell.angle_gamma   90.00
#
_symmetry.space_group_name_H-M   'P 1'
#
loop_
_entity.id
_entity.type
_entity.pdbx_description
1 polymer ?
#
loop_
_entity_poly.entity_id
_entity_poly.type
_entity_poly.pdbx_seq_one_letter_code
_entity_poly.pdbx_strand_id
1 'polypeptide(L)'
;MENLDLSILIPARNEEFLKRTIEDILSNIEADTEIIVVLDGYETDLPTHPRLKVIHNPESIGQRAATNQACRLSKAKYVMKTDAHCAFDKGFDRKMIEAFKEVGDNITMIPVMRNLHAFNWVCEEGHSRYQGPSGPCKECNGPTKKDVVWIAKTNPQSVSYCFDSEPHFQYFNLFKKRPEYAKDFEDKKLTETMSIQGSCFMLTRDKYWELNICDESLGSWGSQGIEVAGKTWLSGGRVVCNHKTWYAHMFRTQGGDFGFPYENPGKKVEHAKKTVRELFFDNKWDGQIYPLSWLLEKFWPVPGWSEEARAQIKAWPLMNKPSAPTAGIVYYTDNLLDKKIMKACQKRIKKSGLPIVSVTLKPLDFGDENIVLPLERGYLTMFKQILAGLEELDTDVAFLCEHDVLYHQTHFKFRPPQKNIYYYNMNIWQLRVSDGHAVYFDAKRLSQLCGDRKFLIEHFKKRIELIEKLGFSRRMGFEPGTHNRPERVDDFKAEGFRSEFPNVDVKHNKNLTSARWHQSEFRSQKNCQNWQEADEIYGWGKGNTII
;
A
#
# COMPACT_ATOMS: atom_id res chain seq x y z
N MET A 1 -20.35 6.32 13.55
CA MET A 1 -19.73 4.99 13.40
C MET A 1 -18.40 5.07 14.08
N GLU A 2 -18.16 4.26 15.12
CA GLU A 2 -16.86 4.21 15.79
C GLU A 2 -15.77 3.85 14.77
N ASN A 3 -14.71 4.65 14.70
CA ASN A 3 -13.57 4.39 13.82
C ASN A 3 -12.71 3.28 14.45
N LEU A 4 -12.91 2.04 14.02
CA LEU A 4 -12.06 0.91 14.44
C LEU A 4 -10.65 1.03 13.82
N ASP A 5 -9.62 0.84 14.65
CA ASP A 5 -8.23 0.87 14.19
C ASP A 5 -7.81 -0.49 13.60
N LEU A 6 -8.13 -1.59 14.28
CA LEU A 6 -7.66 -2.95 13.96
C LEU A 6 -8.79 -3.99 14.00
N SER A 7 -8.83 -4.88 13.02
CA SER A 7 -9.60 -6.14 13.10
C SER A 7 -8.66 -7.34 13.15
N ILE A 8 -8.77 -8.15 14.19
CA ILE A 8 -8.06 -9.42 14.33
C ILE A 8 -8.89 -10.52 13.67
N LEU A 9 -8.30 -11.24 12.72
CA LEU A 9 -8.93 -12.26 11.89
C LEU A 9 -8.45 -13.64 12.34
N ILE A 10 -9.37 -14.48 12.84
CA ILE A 10 -9.03 -15.80 13.39
C ILE A 10 -9.80 -16.89 12.62
N PRO A 11 -9.19 -17.49 11.58
CA PRO A 11 -9.72 -18.73 10.99
C PRO A 11 -9.47 -19.89 11.96
N ALA A 12 -10.52 -20.63 12.32
CA ALA A 12 -10.43 -21.76 13.23
C ALA A 12 -11.14 -22.98 12.66
N ARG A 13 -10.58 -24.17 12.90
CA ARG A 13 -11.18 -25.45 12.51
C ARG A 13 -10.82 -26.49 13.55
N ASN A 14 -11.83 -27.04 14.23
CA ASN A 14 -11.66 -28.06 15.28
C ASN A 14 -10.64 -27.65 16.37
N GLU A 15 -10.55 -26.35 16.68
CA GLU A 15 -9.55 -25.85 17.64
C GLU A 15 -10.14 -25.74 19.04
N GLU A 16 -9.63 -26.55 19.97
CA GLU A 16 -10.06 -26.57 21.37
C GLU A 16 -9.60 -25.32 22.15
N PHE A 17 -8.49 -24.70 21.75
CA PHE A 17 -7.93 -23.54 22.45
C PHE A 17 -8.44 -22.18 21.95
N LEU A 18 -9.39 -22.16 21.01
CA LEU A 18 -9.92 -20.94 20.41
C LEU A 18 -10.49 -19.98 21.47
N LYS A 19 -11.32 -20.50 22.37
CA LYS A 19 -11.92 -19.71 23.46
C LYS A 19 -10.84 -19.02 24.29
N ARG A 20 -9.77 -19.75 24.64
CA ARG A 20 -8.67 -19.22 25.44
C ARG A 20 -7.88 -18.14 24.70
N THR A 21 -7.64 -18.32 23.40
CA THR A 21 -7.02 -17.31 22.54
C THR A 21 -7.84 -16.02 22.49
N ILE A 22 -9.17 -16.11 22.37
CA ILE A 22 -10.06 -14.94 22.36
C ILE A 22 -10.03 -14.22 23.71
N GLU A 23 -10.13 -14.95 24.82
CA GLU A 23 -10.06 -14.38 26.17
C GLU A 23 -8.72 -13.66 26.40
N ASP A 24 -7.61 -14.27 25.97
CA ASP A 24 -6.27 -13.69 26.05
C ASP A 24 -6.19 -12.37 25.28
N ILE A 25 -6.63 -12.35 24.01
CA ILE A 25 -6.67 -11.13 23.19
C ILE A 25 -7.51 -10.06 23.87
N LEU A 26 -8.75 -10.38 24.28
CA LEU A 26 -9.67 -9.42 24.92
C LEU A 26 -9.08 -8.81 26.20
N SER A 27 -8.32 -9.60 26.97
CA SER A 27 -7.65 -9.12 28.19
C SER A 27 -6.43 -8.22 27.90
N ASN A 28 -5.83 -8.37 26.72
CA ASN A 28 -4.56 -7.75 26.37
C ASN A 28 -4.68 -6.56 25.39
N ILE A 29 -5.77 -6.42 24.63
CA ILE A 29 -5.98 -5.27 23.73
C ILE A 29 -6.16 -3.96 24.50
N GLU A 30 -5.67 -2.86 23.91
CA GLU A 30 -5.78 -1.50 24.46
C GLU A 30 -6.22 -0.46 23.42
N ALA A 31 -6.22 -0.80 22.13
CA ALA A 31 -6.72 0.07 21.06
C ALA A 31 -8.20 -0.22 20.72
N ASP A 32 -8.75 0.49 19.74
CA ASP A 32 -10.07 0.24 19.19
C ASP A 32 -10.02 -0.95 18.23
N THR A 33 -9.88 -2.12 18.84
CA THR A 33 -9.66 -3.42 18.19
C THR A 33 -10.91 -4.29 18.28
N GLU A 34 -11.33 -4.87 17.15
CA GLU A 34 -12.33 -5.94 17.08
C GLU A 34 -11.69 -7.30 16.77
N ILE A 35 -12.40 -8.38 17.08
CA ILE A 35 -12.03 -9.76 16.77
C ILE A 35 -13.12 -10.34 15.87
N ILE A 36 -12.73 -10.91 14.73
CA ILE A 36 -13.61 -11.60 13.80
C ILE A 36 -13.12 -13.04 13.68
N VAL A 37 -13.90 -13.96 14.24
CA VAL A 37 -13.63 -15.40 14.26
C VAL A 37 -14.44 -16.08 13.17
N VAL A 38 -13.84 -17.01 12.45
CA VAL A 38 -14.53 -17.90 11.52
C VAL A 38 -14.41 -19.32 12.02
N LEU A 39 -15.53 -19.90 12.40
CA LEU A 39 -15.67 -21.32 12.71
C LEU A 39 -15.87 -22.08 11.39
N ASP A 40 -14.82 -22.75 10.92
CA ASP A 40 -14.75 -23.31 9.57
C ASP A 40 -15.07 -24.82 9.54
N GLY A 41 -16.36 -25.16 9.49
CA GLY A 41 -16.85 -26.54 9.46
C GLY A 41 -16.92 -27.21 10.83
N TYR A 42 -17.12 -26.44 11.91
CA TYR A 42 -17.30 -26.95 13.27
C TYR A 42 -17.99 -25.93 14.18
N GLU A 43 -18.52 -26.41 15.31
CA GLU A 43 -19.15 -25.57 16.34
C GLU A 43 -18.38 -25.67 17.67
N THR A 44 -18.39 -24.59 18.45
CA THR A 44 -17.84 -24.54 19.80
C THR A 44 -18.41 -23.34 20.56
N ASP A 45 -18.46 -23.43 21.89
CA ASP A 45 -18.97 -22.36 22.74
C ASP A 45 -17.93 -21.24 22.89
N LEU A 46 -18.29 -20.03 22.47
CA LEU A 46 -17.46 -18.83 22.56
C LEU A 46 -18.09 -17.79 23.51
N PRO A 47 -17.29 -16.92 24.15
CA PRO A 47 -17.82 -15.85 24.99
C PRO A 47 -18.64 -14.86 24.16
N THR A 48 -19.65 -14.23 24.76
CA THR A 48 -20.33 -13.08 24.15
C THR A 48 -19.56 -11.81 24.53
N HIS A 49 -19.15 -11.01 23.54
CA HIS A 49 -18.43 -9.77 23.78
C HIS A 49 -18.71 -8.74 22.67
N PRO A 50 -18.89 -7.43 22.97
CA PRO A 50 -19.22 -6.41 21.97
C PRO A 50 -18.14 -6.24 20.88
N ARG A 51 -16.88 -6.57 21.21
CA ARG A 51 -15.74 -6.54 20.28
C ARG A 51 -15.51 -7.87 19.55
N LEU A 52 -16.38 -8.87 19.71
CA LEU A 52 -16.24 -10.19 19.07
C LEU A 52 -17.37 -10.42 18.08
N LYS A 53 -17.01 -10.76 16.84
CA LYS A 53 -17.92 -11.24 15.80
C LYS A 53 -17.54 -12.68 15.46
N VAL A 54 -18.55 -13.52 15.32
CA VAL A 54 -18.37 -14.94 14.99
C VAL A 54 -19.12 -15.24 13.70
N ILE A 55 -18.43 -15.84 12.74
CA ILE A 55 -18.98 -16.38 11.51
C ILE A 55 -18.96 -17.90 11.63
N HIS A 56 -20.07 -18.55 11.29
CA HIS A 56 -20.15 -20.00 11.25
C HIS A 56 -20.30 -20.47 9.81
N ASN A 57 -19.37 -21.30 9.36
CA ASN A 57 -19.47 -22.04 8.10
C ASN A 57 -19.80 -23.50 8.43
N PRO A 58 -20.88 -24.07 7.88
CA PRO A 58 -21.23 -25.48 8.14
C PRO A 58 -20.22 -26.45 7.51
N GLU A 59 -19.54 -26.04 6.45
CA GLU A 59 -18.48 -26.80 5.78
C GLU A 59 -17.20 -25.99 5.72
N SER A 60 -16.06 -26.68 5.76
CA SER A 60 -14.75 -26.03 5.73
C SER A 60 -14.43 -25.46 4.34
N ILE A 61 -14.21 -24.15 4.26
CA ILE A 61 -13.72 -23.44 3.06
C ILE A 61 -12.19 -23.26 3.09
N GLY A 62 -11.55 -23.57 4.21
CA GLY A 62 -10.11 -23.54 4.38
C GLY A 62 -9.58 -22.22 4.94
N GLN A 63 -8.37 -22.26 5.51
CA GLN A 63 -7.81 -21.17 6.31
C GLN A 63 -7.75 -19.83 5.56
N ARG A 64 -7.32 -19.84 4.29
CA ARG A 64 -7.21 -18.63 3.46
C ARG A 64 -8.57 -18.01 3.17
N ALA A 65 -9.52 -18.80 2.66
CA ALA A 65 -10.87 -18.34 2.35
C ALA A 65 -11.62 -17.85 3.60
N ALA A 66 -11.47 -18.56 4.73
CA ALA A 66 -12.00 -18.13 6.03
C ALA A 66 -11.39 -16.79 6.49
N THR A 67 -10.07 -16.60 6.33
CA THR A 67 -9.42 -15.31 6.64
C THR A 67 -9.96 -14.18 5.75
N ASN A 68 -10.12 -14.44 4.44
CA ASN A 68 -10.71 -13.49 3.49
C ASN A 68 -12.15 -13.14 3.85
N GLN A 69 -12.96 -14.12 4.26
CA GLN A 69 -14.34 -13.91 4.73
C GLN A 69 -14.39 -12.98 5.94
N ALA A 70 -13.51 -13.17 6.93
CA ALA A 70 -13.38 -12.27 8.07
C ALA A 70 -12.94 -10.86 7.63
N CYS A 71 -11.94 -10.75 6.75
CA CYS A 71 -11.43 -9.48 6.25
C CYS A 71 -12.50 -8.67 5.49
N ARG A 72 -13.41 -9.34 4.76
CA ARG A 72 -14.52 -8.66 4.04
C ARG A 72 -15.50 -7.96 4.99
N LEU A 73 -15.67 -8.48 6.22
CA LEU A 73 -16.52 -7.85 7.24
C LEU A 73 -15.82 -6.71 8.00
N SER A 74 -14.49 -6.70 8.00
CA SER A 74 -13.70 -5.65 8.64
C SER A 74 -13.90 -4.31 7.93
N LYS A 75 -14.09 -3.27 8.74
CA LYS A 75 -14.05 -1.85 8.32
C LYS A 75 -12.87 -1.10 8.92
N ALA A 76 -11.97 -1.80 9.61
CA ALA A 76 -10.81 -1.20 10.25
C ALA A 76 -9.74 -0.80 9.23
N LYS A 77 -8.88 0.15 9.60
CA LYS A 77 -7.72 0.53 8.76
C LYS A 77 -6.73 -0.64 8.64
N TYR A 78 -6.48 -1.32 9.74
CA TYR A 78 -5.52 -2.42 9.83
C TYR A 78 -6.22 -3.76 10.04
N VAL A 79 -5.63 -4.82 9.50
CA VAL A 79 -6.06 -6.20 9.73
C VAL A 79 -4.89 -7.04 10.22
N MET A 80 -5.15 -7.93 11.16
CA MET A 80 -4.14 -8.83 11.74
C MET A 80 -4.67 -10.25 11.74
N LYS A 81 -4.06 -11.14 10.97
CA LYS A 81 -4.39 -12.57 11.02
C LYS A 81 -3.66 -13.20 12.19
N THR A 82 -4.32 -14.06 12.95
CA THR A 82 -3.66 -14.96 13.92
C THR A 82 -4.27 -16.36 13.95
N ASP A 83 -3.47 -17.36 14.36
CA ASP A 83 -3.94 -18.73 14.60
C ASP A 83 -4.78 -18.81 15.89
N ALA A 84 -5.63 -19.83 15.99
CA ALA A 84 -6.60 -20.00 17.08
C ALA A 84 -6.02 -20.60 18.39
N HIS A 85 -4.69 -20.62 18.55
CA HIS A 85 -3.98 -21.16 19.72
C HIS A 85 -2.77 -20.27 20.06
N CYS A 86 -3.07 -19.00 20.36
CA CYS A 86 -2.09 -17.95 20.55
C CYS A 86 -2.32 -17.13 21.83
N ALA A 87 -1.24 -16.61 22.41
CA ALA A 87 -1.26 -15.67 23.54
C ALA A 87 -0.51 -14.38 23.17
N PHE A 88 -0.83 -13.26 23.79
CA PHE A 88 -0.35 -11.94 23.39
C PHE A 88 0.23 -11.11 24.53
N ASP A 89 1.16 -10.23 24.18
CA ASP A 89 1.65 -9.19 25.08
C ASP A 89 0.54 -8.18 25.44
N LYS A 90 0.61 -7.60 26.63
CA LYS A 90 -0.30 -6.52 27.01
C LYS A 90 -0.10 -5.31 26.08
N GLY A 91 -1.18 -4.77 25.53
CA GLY A 91 -1.18 -3.63 24.61
C GLY A 91 -0.53 -3.92 23.25
N PHE A 92 -0.47 -5.18 22.81
CA PHE A 92 0.19 -5.54 21.56
C PHE A 92 -0.38 -4.80 20.35
N ASP A 93 -1.70 -4.64 20.29
CA ASP A 93 -2.43 -3.98 19.22
C ASP A 93 -2.01 -2.52 19.06
N ARG A 94 -1.97 -1.77 20.17
CA ARG A 94 -1.49 -0.39 20.23
C ARG A 94 -0.05 -0.28 19.77
N LYS A 95 0.85 -1.14 20.30
CA LYS A 95 2.28 -1.16 19.94
C LYS A 95 2.51 -1.45 18.45
N MET A 96 1.67 -2.29 17.85
CA MET A 96 1.73 -2.56 16.41
C MET A 96 1.23 -1.36 15.59
N ILE A 97 0.07 -0.78 15.94
CA ILE A 97 -0.49 0.41 15.27
C ILE A 97 0.48 1.60 15.32
N GLU A 98 1.10 1.85 16.46
CA GLU A 98 2.09 2.93 16.63
C GLU A 98 3.31 2.72 15.73
N ALA A 99 3.78 1.48 15.55
CA ALA A 99 4.88 1.20 14.66
C ALA A 99 4.51 1.46 13.17
N PHE A 100 3.26 1.20 12.74
CA PHE A 100 2.79 1.62 11.41
C PHE A 100 2.82 3.15 11.23
N LYS A 101 2.46 3.91 12.26
CA LYS A 101 2.54 5.39 12.23
C LYS A 101 3.98 5.87 12.09
N GLU A 102 4.94 5.13 12.66
CA GLU A 102 6.38 5.45 12.62
C GLU A 102 7.01 5.16 11.25
N VAL A 103 6.69 4.01 10.63
CA VAL A 103 7.41 3.54 9.43
C VAL A 103 6.57 3.51 8.14
N GLY A 104 5.30 3.89 8.20
CA GLY A 104 4.39 3.96 7.07
C GLY A 104 3.62 2.66 6.80
N ASP A 105 2.63 2.75 5.93
CA ASP A 105 1.63 1.71 5.70
C ASP A 105 2.06 0.63 4.67
N ASN A 106 3.18 0.83 3.95
CA ASN A 106 3.67 -0.10 2.93
C ASN A 106 4.53 -1.24 3.51
N ILE A 107 4.02 -1.88 4.56
CA ILE A 107 4.71 -2.96 5.28
C ILE A 107 3.76 -4.11 5.62
N THR A 108 4.34 -5.28 5.83
CA THR A 108 3.73 -6.36 6.63
C THR A 108 4.54 -6.50 7.92
N MET A 109 3.87 -6.44 9.06
CA MET A 109 4.49 -6.47 10.38
C MET A 109 4.13 -7.73 11.15
N ILE A 110 5.09 -8.28 11.89
CA ILE A 110 4.88 -9.37 12.85
C ILE A 110 5.38 -8.95 14.25
N PRO A 111 4.77 -9.44 15.34
CA PRO A 111 5.38 -9.35 16.67
C PRO A 111 6.50 -10.40 16.82
N VAL A 112 7.34 -10.26 17.86
CA VAL A 112 8.26 -11.33 18.26
C VAL A 112 7.47 -12.61 18.55
N MET A 113 7.86 -13.73 17.93
CA MET A 113 7.21 -15.02 18.16
C MET A 113 7.87 -15.75 19.33
N ARG A 114 7.05 -16.17 20.29
CA ARG A 114 7.39 -17.04 21.43
C ARG A 114 6.74 -18.40 21.28
N ASN A 115 7.23 -19.38 22.04
CA ASN A 115 6.55 -20.67 22.18
C ASN A 115 5.49 -20.59 23.27
N LEU A 116 4.27 -21.04 22.97
CA LEU A 116 3.20 -21.16 23.95
C LEU A 116 3.21 -22.55 24.60
N HIS A 117 3.33 -22.56 25.93
CA HIS A 117 3.03 -23.71 26.77
C HIS A 117 1.56 -23.63 27.18
N ALA A 118 0.68 -24.25 26.41
CA ALA A 118 -0.77 -24.19 26.58
C ALA A 118 -1.26 -25.05 27.76
N PHE A 119 -0.75 -26.27 27.93
CA PHE A 119 -1.22 -27.19 28.96
C PHE A 119 -0.16 -28.18 29.45
N ASN A 120 -0.45 -28.84 30.57
CA ASN A 120 0.21 -30.06 31.03
C ASN A 120 -0.78 -31.23 31.03
N TRP A 121 -0.25 -32.45 30.92
CA TRP A 121 -0.96 -33.67 31.30
C TRP A 121 -0.68 -33.94 32.78
N VAL A 122 -1.72 -33.98 33.61
CA VAL A 122 -1.61 -34.24 35.05
C VAL A 122 -2.39 -35.50 35.45
N CYS A 123 -1.89 -36.27 36.43
CA CYS A 123 -2.61 -37.40 37.01
C CYS A 123 -2.98 -37.17 38.48
N GLU A 124 -3.77 -38.08 39.06
CA GLU A 124 -4.24 -37.98 40.46
C GLU A 124 -3.11 -38.03 41.50
N GLU A 125 -1.98 -38.67 41.17
CA GLU A 125 -0.79 -38.74 42.04
C GLU A 125 0.08 -37.48 41.97
N GLY A 126 -0.31 -36.47 41.18
CA GLY A 126 0.39 -35.18 41.10
C GLY A 126 1.54 -35.11 40.09
N HIS A 127 1.83 -36.20 39.35
CA HIS A 127 2.80 -36.16 38.25
C HIS A 127 2.30 -35.27 37.11
N SER A 128 3.22 -34.58 36.44
CA SER A 128 2.93 -33.66 35.35
C SER A 128 3.85 -33.88 34.15
N ARG A 129 3.28 -33.81 32.95
CA ARG A 129 4.01 -33.92 31.68
C ARG A 129 3.67 -32.75 30.78
N TYR A 130 4.69 -32.13 30.19
CA TYR A 130 4.56 -31.06 29.20
C TYR A 130 3.62 -31.44 28.04
N GLN A 131 2.95 -30.45 27.42
CA GLN A 131 2.08 -30.66 26.27
C GLN A 131 2.70 -31.56 25.18
N GLY A 132 1.86 -32.38 24.57
CA GLY A 132 2.24 -33.41 23.63
C GLY A 132 1.08 -34.38 23.42
N PRO A 133 1.31 -35.52 22.75
CA PRO A 133 0.30 -36.55 22.54
C PRO A 133 -0.38 -36.98 23.84
N SER A 134 -1.65 -37.37 23.75
CA SER A 134 -2.35 -37.95 24.90
C SER A 134 -1.75 -39.31 25.27
N GLY A 135 -2.06 -39.75 26.49
CA GLY A 135 -1.62 -41.04 27.00
C GLY A 135 -1.51 -41.04 28.52
N PRO A 136 -1.37 -42.23 29.13
CA PRO A 136 -1.29 -42.38 30.58
C PRO A 136 -0.08 -41.64 31.16
N CYS A 137 -0.08 -41.49 32.48
CA CYS A 137 1.05 -40.97 33.22
C CYS A 137 2.28 -41.85 32.96
N LYS A 138 3.45 -41.24 32.73
CA LYS A 138 4.69 -41.99 32.48
C LYS A 138 5.29 -42.63 33.74
N GLU A 139 4.82 -42.21 34.92
CA GLU A 139 5.35 -42.63 36.21
C GLU A 139 4.43 -43.65 36.88
N CYS A 140 3.14 -43.32 37.06
CA CYS A 140 2.18 -44.21 37.72
C CYS A 140 1.27 -45.00 36.77
N ASN A 141 1.38 -44.78 35.45
CA ASN A 141 0.51 -45.39 34.43
C ASN A 141 -1.00 -45.09 34.56
N GLY A 142 -1.38 -44.19 35.48
CA GLY A 142 -2.77 -43.74 35.67
C GLY A 142 -3.27 -42.82 34.55
N PRO A 143 -4.59 -42.56 34.49
CA PRO A 143 -5.17 -41.63 33.52
C PRO A 143 -4.64 -40.21 33.71
N THR A 144 -4.56 -39.46 32.60
CA THR A 144 -4.16 -38.04 32.63
C THR A 144 -5.28 -37.14 32.14
N LYS A 145 -5.34 -35.92 32.69
CA LYS A 145 -6.22 -34.83 32.24
C LYS A 145 -5.39 -33.63 31.80
N LYS A 146 -5.93 -32.82 30.89
CA LYS A 146 -5.29 -31.55 30.50
C LYS A 146 -5.49 -30.52 31.61
N ASP A 147 -4.39 -29.94 32.05
CA ASP A 147 -4.34 -28.77 32.91
C ASP A 147 -3.85 -27.57 32.09
N VAL A 148 -4.74 -26.62 31.79
CA VAL A 148 -4.44 -25.48 30.91
C VAL A 148 -3.67 -24.42 31.69
N VAL A 149 -2.39 -24.23 31.37
CA VAL A 149 -1.48 -23.31 32.06
C VAL A 149 -1.22 -22.01 31.31
N TRP A 150 -1.33 -22.02 29.97
CA TRP A 150 -1.26 -20.84 29.10
C TRP A 150 -0.05 -19.91 29.31
N ILE A 151 1.15 -20.47 29.32
CA ILE A 151 2.40 -19.75 29.61
C ILE A 151 3.12 -19.39 28.31
N ALA A 152 3.22 -18.09 28.03
CA ALA A 152 4.07 -17.58 26.95
C ALA A 152 5.55 -17.66 27.35
N LYS A 153 6.28 -18.65 26.84
CA LYS A 153 7.68 -18.87 27.20
C LYS A 153 8.55 -17.68 26.76
N THR A 154 9.42 -17.21 27.64
CA THR A 154 10.33 -16.10 27.33
C THR A 154 11.43 -16.49 26.35
N ASN A 155 11.69 -17.79 26.16
CA ASN A 155 12.62 -18.35 25.20
C ASN A 155 12.08 -19.66 24.57
N PRO A 156 12.36 -19.93 23.29
CA PRO A 156 13.06 -19.07 22.34
C PRO A 156 12.22 -17.86 21.89
N GLN A 157 12.88 -16.84 21.37
CA GLN A 157 12.25 -15.70 20.66
C GLN A 157 12.70 -15.69 19.21
N SER A 158 11.75 -15.88 18.30
CA SER A 158 11.98 -15.88 16.87
C SER A 158 11.56 -14.55 16.27
N VAL A 159 12.49 -13.96 15.50
CA VAL A 159 12.39 -12.57 15.04
C VAL A 159 12.85 -12.38 13.59
N SER A 160 13.46 -13.41 12.98
CA SER A 160 13.94 -13.38 11.61
C SER A 160 13.79 -14.75 10.98
N TYR A 161 13.31 -14.75 9.73
CA TYR A 161 12.91 -15.92 8.97
C TYR A 161 13.32 -15.74 7.51
N CYS A 162 13.51 -16.86 6.82
CA CYS A 162 13.78 -16.90 5.39
C CYS A 162 13.12 -18.15 4.77
N PHE A 163 13.43 -18.40 3.52
CA PHE A 163 13.12 -19.66 2.85
C PHE A 163 14.31 -20.09 2.00
N ASP A 164 14.44 -21.39 1.75
CA ASP A 164 15.49 -21.97 0.92
C ASP A 164 15.09 -22.05 -0.58
N SER A 165 15.92 -22.73 -1.39
CA SER A 165 15.69 -22.90 -2.83
C SER A 165 14.53 -23.85 -3.17
N GLU A 166 13.99 -24.58 -2.19
CA GLU A 166 12.86 -25.52 -2.32
C GLU A 166 11.56 -24.98 -1.66
N PRO A 167 11.30 -23.68 -1.86
CA PRO A 167 10.45 -22.83 -0.99
C PRO A 167 10.07 -23.41 0.39
N HIS A 168 11.02 -23.90 1.18
CA HIS A 168 10.76 -24.31 2.58
C HIS A 168 11.12 -23.18 3.53
N PHE A 169 10.24 -22.97 4.51
CA PHE A 169 10.43 -21.99 5.57
C PHE A 169 11.63 -22.35 6.46
N GLN A 170 12.42 -21.33 6.83
CA GLN A 170 13.59 -21.47 7.69
C GLN A 170 13.63 -20.35 8.75
N TYR A 171 14.18 -20.65 9.93
CA TYR A 171 14.54 -19.63 10.91
C TYR A 171 15.90 -19.02 10.56
N PHE A 172 16.02 -17.69 10.59
CA PHE A 172 17.19 -16.99 10.05
C PHE A 172 18.08 -16.37 11.14
N ASN A 173 18.62 -17.23 12.01
CA ASN A 173 19.43 -16.79 13.14
C ASN A 173 20.72 -16.04 12.74
N LEU A 174 21.28 -16.33 11.56
CA LEU A 174 22.48 -15.66 11.05
C LEU A 174 22.24 -14.18 10.73
N PHE A 175 21.05 -13.82 10.22
CA PHE A 175 20.71 -12.43 9.91
C PHE A 175 20.76 -11.52 11.15
N LYS A 176 20.38 -12.05 12.31
CA LYS A 176 20.39 -11.31 13.59
C LYS A 176 21.77 -10.85 14.04
N LYS A 177 22.83 -11.44 13.49
CA LYS A 177 24.23 -11.12 13.84
C LYS A 177 24.83 -10.03 12.96
N ARG A 178 24.07 -9.51 11.99
CA ARG A 178 24.60 -8.56 11.01
C ARG A 178 24.49 -7.11 11.51
N PRO A 179 25.43 -6.22 11.12
CA PRO A 179 25.42 -4.83 11.56
C PRO A 179 24.12 -4.09 11.23
N GLU A 180 23.55 -4.33 10.04
CA GLU A 180 22.29 -3.70 9.62
C GLU A 180 21.11 -4.09 10.54
N TYR A 181 21.08 -5.34 11.00
CA TYR A 181 20.06 -5.80 11.93
C TYR A 181 20.22 -5.14 13.31
N ALA A 182 21.46 -5.08 13.81
CA ALA A 182 21.76 -4.47 15.11
C ALA A 182 21.38 -2.97 15.10
N LYS A 183 21.73 -2.27 14.03
CA LYS A 183 21.36 -0.85 13.83
C LYS A 183 19.84 -0.65 13.86
N ASP A 184 19.11 -1.41 13.04
CA ASP A 184 17.64 -1.31 12.97
C ASP A 184 16.97 -1.60 14.33
N PHE A 185 17.49 -2.59 15.06
CA PHE A 185 17.03 -2.93 16.41
C PHE A 185 17.32 -1.81 17.43
N GLU A 186 18.49 -1.19 17.39
CA GLU A 186 18.87 -0.10 18.27
C GLU A 186 18.05 1.16 18.01
N ASP A 187 17.94 1.55 16.73
CA ASP A 187 17.30 2.81 16.31
C ASP A 187 15.77 2.79 16.55
N LYS A 188 15.09 1.71 16.14
CA LYS A 188 13.62 1.70 16.02
C LYS A 188 12.94 0.60 16.81
N LYS A 189 13.69 -0.40 17.30
CA LYS A 189 13.15 -1.68 17.80
C LYS A 189 12.28 -2.38 16.74
N LEU A 190 12.61 -2.18 15.47
CA LEU A 190 11.98 -2.83 14.32
C LEU A 190 13.09 -3.39 13.44
N THR A 191 13.02 -4.67 13.07
CA THR A 191 14.04 -5.28 12.20
C THR A 191 13.40 -5.94 10.99
N GLU A 192 14.07 -5.88 9.85
CA GLU A 192 13.59 -6.59 8.66
C GLU A 192 13.70 -8.11 8.81
N THR A 193 12.87 -8.83 8.07
CA THR A 193 12.93 -10.29 7.93
C THR A 193 12.57 -10.67 6.50
N MET A 194 13.27 -11.68 5.94
CA MET A 194 13.05 -12.08 4.54
C MET A 194 11.68 -12.76 4.36
N SER A 195 11.27 -13.55 5.35
CA SER A 195 10.00 -14.27 5.39
C SER A 195 9.30 -14.08 6.74
N ILE A 196 8.18 -14.77 6.94
CA ILE A 196 7.48 -14.92 8.22
C ILE A 196 7.02 -16.37 8.39
N GLN A 197 6.58 -16.76 9.59
CA GLN A 197 6.05 -18.12 9.81
C GLN A 197 4.61 -18.28 9.26
N GLY A 198 3.77 -17.23 9.37
CA GLY A 198 2.40 -17.19 8.81
C GLY A 198 1.27 -17.35 9.84
N SER A 199 1.56 -17.73 11.08
CA SER A 199 0.57 -17.84 12.16
C SER A 199 0.14 -16.49 12.73
N CYS A 200 0.88 -15.42 12.48
CA CYS A 200 0.55 -14.08 12.94
C CYS A 200 1.19 -13.01 12.04
N PHE A 201 0.39 -12.10 11.48
CA PHE A 201 0.87 -10.94 10.71
C PHE A 201 -0.18 -9.85 10.62
N MET A 202 0.28 -8.61 10.48
CA MET A 202 -0.54 -7.40 10.38
C MET A 202 -0.12 -6.54 9.19
N LEU A 203 -1.08 -5.94 8.52
CA LEU A 203 -0.91 -4.97 7.43
C LEU A 203 -2.15 -4.08 7.33
N THR A 204 -2.11 -3.07 6.46
CA THR A 204 -3.33 -2.32 6.15
C THR A 204 -4.32 -3.19 5.38
N ARG A 205 -5.62 -2.95 5.62
CA ARG A 205 -6.70 -3.63 4.88
C ARG A 205 -6.58 -3.38 3.38
N ASP A 206 -6.17 -2.17 2.98
CA ASP A 206 -5.97 -1.85 1.56
C ASP A 206 -4.85 -2.70 0.95
N LYS A 207 -3.70 -2.83 1.62
CA LYS A 207 -2.61 -3.70 1.17
C LYS A 207 -2.99 -5.18 1.16
N TYR A 208 -3.83 -5.63 2.10
CA TYR A 208 -4.36 -6.99 2.11
C TYR A 208 -5.05 -7.33 0.79
N TRP A 209 -5.93 -6.45 0.30
CA TRP A 209 -6.65 -6.66 -0.95
C TRP A 209 -5.81 -6.35 -2.18
N GLU A 210 -4.99 -5.29 -2.15
CA GLU A 210 -4.08 -4.92 -3.25
C GLU A 210 -3.12 -6.06 -3.59
N LEU A 211 -2.55 -6.71 -2.57
CA LEU A 211 -1.57 -7.77 -2.74
C LEU A 211 -2.22 -9.15 -2.91
N ASN A 212 -3.56 -9.26 -2.79
CA ASN A 212 -4.27 -10.54 -2.71
C ASN A 212 -3.66 -11.45 -1.62
N ILE A 213 -3.55 -10.94 -0.39
CA ILE A 213 -3.07 -11.73 0.76
C ILE A 213 -4.10 -12.80 1.12
N CYS A 214 -3.63 -13.99 1.50
CA CYS A 214 -4.46 -15.18 1.68
C CYS A 214 -5.12 -15.61 0.36
N ASP A 215 -4.31 -15.70 -0.69
CA ASP A 215 -4.74 -16.09 -2.02
C ASP A 215 -5.27 -17.53 -2.05
N GLU A 216 -6.58 -17.64 -2.32
CA GLU A 216 -7.33 -18.89 -2.24
C GLU A 216 -6.86 -19.93 -3.27
N SER A 217 -6.14 -19.52 -4.33
CA SER A 217 -5.56 -20.45 -5.32
C SER A 217 -4.46 -21.35 -4.75
N LEU A 218 -3.81 -20.94 -3.65
CA LEU A 218 -2.85 -21.77 -2.92
C LEU A 218 -3.53 -22.84 -2.04
N GLY A 219 -4.86 -22.84 -1.95
CA GLY A 219 -5.62 -23.74 -1.08
C GLY A 219 -5.52 -23.38 0.41
N SER A 220 -5.93 -24.31 1.28
CA SER A 220 -6.11 -24.03 2.71
C SER A 220 -4.79 -23.78 3.45
N TRP A 221 -3.86 -24.73 3.46
CA TRP A 221 -2.67 -24.71 4.31
C TRP A 221 -1.38 -24.94 3.50
N GLY A 222 -0.28 -24.32 3.94
CA GLY A 222 1.04 -24.43 3.32
C GLY A 222 1.53 -23.09 2.72
N SER A 223 2.81 -22.80 2.89
CA SER A 223 3.53 -21.66 2.30
C SER A 223 2.95 -20.24 2.53
N GLN A 224 2.03 -20.06 3.49
CA GLN A 224 1.41 -18.75 3.76
C GLN A 224 2.45 -17.68 4.15
N GLY A 225 3.45 -18.04 4.95
CA GLY A 225 4.50 -17.09 5.31
C GLY A 225 5.31 -16.59 4.11
N ILE A 226 5.64 -17.49 3.17
CA ILE A 226 6.38 -17.15 1.95
C ILE A 226 5.50 -16.34 0.99
N GLU A 227 4.22 -16.72 0.85
CA GLU A 227 3.22 -15.98 0.08
C GLU A 227 3.14 -14.51 0.53
N VAL A 228 2.88 -14.29 1.81
CA VAL A 228 2.69 -12.94 2.36
C VAL A 228 3.97 -12.12 2.26
N ALA A 229 5.11 -12.71 2.64
CA ALA A 229 6.38 -12.00 2.61
C ALA A 229 6.85 -11.70 1.17
N GLY A 230 6.71 -12.67 0.26
CA GLY A 230 7.04 -12.52 -1.15
C GLY A 230 6.21 -11.43 -1.81
N LYS A 231 4.87 -11.46 -1.62
CA LYS A 231 3.98 -10.42 -2.13
C LYS A 231 4.31 -9.03 -1.60
N THR A 232 4.67 -8.94 -0.31
CA THR A 232 5.06 -7.66 0.30
C THR A 232 6.39 -7.15 -0.26
N TRP A 233 7.46 -7.94 -0.21
CA TRP A 233 8.79 -7.51 -0.64
C TRP A 233 8.86 -7.22 -2.14
N LEU A 234 8.31 -8.13 -2.95
CA LEU A 234 8.52 -8.11 -4.38
C LEU A 234 7.64 -7.09 -5.10
N SER A 235 6.64 -6.51 -4.42
CA SER A 235 5.86 -5.34 -4.85
C SER A 235 6.40 -4.00 -4.31
N GLY A 236 7.54 -4.02 -3.60
CA GLY A 236 8.20 -2.83 -3.06
C GLY A 236 7.82 -2.44 -1.64
N GLY A 237 7.07 -3.27 -0.93
CA GLY A 237 6.86 -3.18 0.51
C GLY A 237 8.04 -3.73 1.33
N ARG A 238 7.90 -3.70 2.66
CA ARG A 238 8.88 -4.26 3.60
C ARG A 238 8.22 -5.21 4.59
N VAL A 239 8.93 -6.27 4.98
CA VAL A 239 8.49 -7.18 6.03
C VAL A 239 9.33 -6.95 7.28
N VAL A 240 8.67 -6.65 8.40
CA VAL A 240 9.33 -6.18 9.62
C VAL A 240 8.83 -6.91 10.87
N CYS A 241 9.73 -7.20 11.78
CA CYS A 241 9.46 -7.70 13.13
C CYS A 241 9.47 -6.54 14.12
N ASN A 242 8.42 -6.42 14.94
CA ASN A 242 8.29 -5.44 15.99
C ASN A 242 8.74 -6.01 17.33
N HIS A 243 9.86 -5.50 17.85
CA HIS A 243 10.47 -5.96 19.11
C HIS A 243 9.84 -5.36 20.35
N LYS A 244 8.93 -4.38 20.21
CA LYS A 244 8.23 -3.74 21.32
C LYS A 244 7.10 -4.63 21.89
N THR A 245 6.73 -5.70 21.18
CA THR A 245 5.63 -6.60 21.53
C THR A 245 5.91 -8.05 21.11
N TRP A 246 5.11 -9.00 21.59
CA TRP A 246 5.23 -10.41 21.28
C TRP A 246 3.86 -11.09 21.14
N TYR A 247 3.86 -12.22 20.44
CA TYR A 247 2.80 -13.23 20.51
C TYR A 247 3.44 -14.60 20.76
N ALA A 248 2.72 -15.51 21.39
CA ALA A 248 3.14 -16.89 21.61
C ALA A 248 2.25 -17.83 20.81
N HIS A 249 2.86 -18.83 20.17
CA HIS A 249 2.16 -19.83 19.34
C HIS A 249 2.38 -21.24 19.87
N MET A 250 1.30 -22.04 19.91
CA MET A 250 1.39 -23.45 20.32
C MET A 250 1.83 -24.35 19.16
N PHE A 251 3.10 -24.77 19.17
CA PHE A 251 3.64 -25.67 18.16
C PHE A 251 3.17 -27.12 18.36
N ARG A 252 2.64 -27.71 17.28
CA ARG A 252 2.14 -29.08 17.20
C ARG A 252 3.10 -29.99 16.42
N THR A 253 4.28 -30.27 16.98
CA THR A 253 5.39 -30.95 16.28
C THR A 253 5.58 -32.43 16.64
N GLN A 254 4.75 -33.00 17.52
CA GLN A 254 4.97 -34.34 18.08
C GLN A 254 4.13 -35.45 17.42
N GLY A 255 3.24 -35.11 16.47
CA GLY A 255 2.38 -36.07 15.79
C GLY A 255 1.27 -36.64 16.67
N GLY A 256 0.69 -37.77 16.27
CA GLY A 256 -0.45 -38.39 16.94
C GLY A 256 -1.68 -37.48 16.98
N ASP A 257 -2.37 -37.46 18.12
CA ASP A 257 -3.51 -36.59 18.39
C ASP A 257 -3.11 -35.14 18.75
N PHE A 258 -1.80 -34.86 18.84
CA PHE A 258 -1.25 -33.52 19.04
C PHE A 258 -0.78 -32.88 17.72
N GLY A 259 -1.32 -33.33 16.59
CA GLY A 259 -1.12 -32.78 15.24
C GLY A 259 -2.23 -31.82 14.79
N PHE A 260 -2.39 -31.63 13.48
CA PHE A 260 -3.51 -30.86 12.93
C PHE A 260 -4.85 -31.48 13.33
N PRO A 261 -5.85 -30.69 13.78
CA PRO A 261 -7.15 -31.21 14.20
C PRO A 261 -8.09 -31.49 13.00
N TYR A 262 -7.53 -31.61 11.80
CA TYR A 262 -8.24 -31.86 10.55
C TYR A 262 -7.30 -32.54 9.55
N GLU A 263 -7.86 -33.19 8.52
CA GLU A 263 -7.07 -33.78 7.46
C GLU A 263 -6.28 -32.72 6.67
N ASN A 264 -4.97 -32.93 6.55
CA ASN A 264 -4.08 -32.08 5.77
C ASN A 264 -3.28 -32.90 4.75
N PRO A 265 -3.90 -33.31 3.63
CA PRO A 265 -3.26 -34.19 2.65
C PRO A 265 -2.00 -33.56 2.05
N GLY A 266 -0.90 -34.32 2.01
CA GLY A 266 0.38 -33.84 1.46
C GLY A 266 0.26 -33.27 0.03
N LYS A 267 -0.61 -33.82 -0.82
CA LYS A 267 -0.90 -33.30 -2.16
C LYS A 267 -1.34 -31.84 -2.17
N LYS A 268 -2.12 -31.39 -1.17
CA LYS A 268 -2.55 -29.99 -1.05
C LYS A 268 -1.41 -29.08 -0.61
N VAL A 269 -0.53 -29.58 0.25
CA VAL A 269 0.68 -28.85 0.68
C VAL A 269 1.66 -28.69 -0.49
N GLU A 270 1.87 -29.73 -1.28
CA GLU A 270 2.72 -29.69 -2.48
C GLU A 270 2.14 -28.79 -3.57
N HIS A 271 0.81 -28.72 -3.72
CA HIS A 271 0.15 -27.73 -4.57
C HIS A 271 0.52 -26.30 -4.14
N ALA A 272 0.38 -25.97 -2.84
CA ALA A 272 0.74 -24.65 -2.33
C ALA A 272 2.22 -24.30 -2.57
N LYS A 273 3.14 -25.26 -2.36
CA LYS A 273 4.57 -25.07 -2.65
C LYS A 273 4.82 -24.83 -4.14
N LYS A 274 4.18 -25.61 -5.01
CA LYS A 274 4.29 -25.44 -6.47
C LYS A 274 3.79 -24.06 -6.90
N THR A 275 2.64 -23.61 -6.40
CA THR A 275 2.11 -22.28 -6.73
C THR A 275 3.04 -21.16 -6.24
N VAL A 276 3.60 -21.25 -5.03
CA VAL A 276 4.60 -20.27 -4.55
C VAL A 276 5.86 -20.25 -5.42
N ARG A 277 6.32 -21.41 -5.88
CA ARG A 277 7.44 -21.50 -6.83
C ARG A 277 7.11 -20.78 -8.13
N GLU A 278 5.95 -21.08 -8.72
CA GLU A 278 5.51 -20.42 -9.95
C GLU A 278 5.36 -18.91 -9.77
N LEU A 279 4.78 -18.45 -8.65
CA LEU A 279 4.58 -17.02 -8.38
C LEU A 279 5.92 -16.27 -8.27
N PHE A 280 6.83 -16.71 -7.40
CA PHE A 280 8.01 -15.92 -7.06
C PHE A 280 9.32 -16.43 -7.66
N PHE A 281 9.53 -17.74 -7.73
CA PHE A 281 10.79 -18.30 -8.22
C PHE A 281 10.86 -18.25 -9.74
N ASP A 282 9.72 -18.45 -10.41
CA ASP A 282 9.62 -18.28 -11.87
C ASP A 282 9.33 -16.82 -12.27
N ASN A 283 9.18 -15.89 -11.31
CA ASN A 283 8.81 -14.49 -11.51
C ASN A 283 7.49 -14.29 -12.29
N LYS A 284 6.45 -15.10 -12.04
CA LYS A 284 5.16 -15.02 -12.76
C LYS A 284 4.06 -14.26 -12.03
N TRP A 285 4.31 -13.77 -10.81
CA TRP A 285 3.31 -12.98 -10.11
C TRP A 285 3.22 -11.57 -10.70
N ASP A 286 2.04 -11.16 -11.19
CA ASP A 286 1.85 -9.88 -11.89
C ASP A 286 2.13 -8.64 -11.03
N GLY A 287 2.02 -8.76 -9.71
CA GLY A 287 2.33 -7.67 -8.76
C GLY A 287 3.83 -7.45 -8.52
N GLN A 288 4.68 -8.24 -9.17
CA GLN A 288 6.12 -8.28 -8.92
C GLN A 288 6.87 -7.15 -9.67
N ILE A 289 7.43 -6.19 -8.93
CA ILE A 289 8.29 -5.11 -9.46
C ILE A 289 9.80 -5.40 -9.30
N TYR A 290 10.14 -6.36 -8.43
CA TYR A 290 11.51 -6.85 -8.22
C TYR A 290 11.60 -8.36 -8.47
N PRO A 291 12.61 -8.88 -9.20
CA PRO A 291 12.80 -10.33 -9.32
C PRO A 291 13.14 -10.96 -7.97
N LEU A 292 12.93 -12.27 -7.80
CA LEU A 292 13.31 -12.96 -6.56
C LEU A 292 14.81 -12.80 -6.24
N SER A 293 15.67 -12.71 -7.25
CA SER A 293 17.11 -12.44 -7.07
C SER A 293 17.37 -11.16 -6.28
N TRP A 294 16.56 -10.11 -6.44
CA TRP A 294 16.70 -8.88 -5.67
C TRP A 294 16.50 -9.12 -4.16
N LEU A 295 15.46 -9.90 -3.81
CA LEU A 295 15.19 -10.23 -2.41
C LEU A 295 16.29 -11.13 -1.83
N LEU A 296 16.76 -12.11 -2.62
CA LEU A 296 17.84 -13.00 -2.22
C LEU A 296 19.13 -12.21 -1.96
N GLU A 297 19.49 -11.27 -2.83
CA GLU A 297 20.68 -10.41 -2.67
C GLU A 297 20.58 -9.52 -1.44
N LYS A 298 19.40 -8.93 -1.18
CA LYS A 298 19.17 -8.10 0.00
C LYS A 298 19.46 -8.83 1.31
N PHE A 299 19.19 -10.13 1.36
CA PHE A 299 19.35 -10.96 2.56
C PHE A 299 20.54 -11.92 2.48
N TRP A 300 21.36 -11.87 1.43
CA TRP A 300 22.48 -12.80 1.24
C TRP A 300 23.51 -12.68 2.37
N PRO A 301 24.13 -13.78 2.85
CA PRO A 301 23.84 -15.20 2.55
C PRO A 301 22.59 -15.73 3.26
N VAL A 302 21.79 -16.54 2.55
CA VAL A 302 20.53 -17.11 3.06
C VAL A 302 20.67 -18.63 3.26
N PRO A 303 20.29 -19.19 4.43
CA PRO A 303 20.30 -20.63 4.67
C PRO A 303 19.55 -21.42 3.60
N GLY A 304 20.14 -22.53 3.15
CA GLY A 304 19.56 -23.41 2.13
C GLY A 304 19.75 -22.93 0.69
N TRP A 305 20.50 -21.84 0.46
CA TRP A 305 20.90 -21.39 -0.87
C TRP A 305 22.39 -21.61 -1.11
N SER A 306 22.75 -22.19 -2.25
CA SER A 306 24.14 -22.26 -2.73
C SER A 306 24.48 -21.07 -3.64
N GLU A 307 25.76 -20.80 -3.85
CA GLU A 307 26.19 -19.77 -4.81
C GLU A 307 25.74 -20.12 -6.24
N GLU A 308 25.66 -21.40 -6.60
CA GLU A 308 25.14 -21.86 -7.89
C GLU A 308 23.64 -21.54 -8.02
N ALA A 309 22.83 -21.85 -7.00
CA ALA A 309 21.41 -21.53 -6.99
C ALA A 309 21.17 -20.01 -7.05
N ARG A 310 21.99 -19.23 -6.33
CA ARG A 310 21.97 -17.77 -6.40
C ARG A 310 22.29 -17.27 -7.81
N ALA A 311 23.32 -17.80 -8.45
CA ALA A 311 23.71 -17.43 -9.82
C ALA A 311 22.59 -17.77 -10.83
N GLN A 312 21.94 -18.92 -10.67
CA GLN A 312 20.81 -19.34 -11.52
C GLN A 312 19.63 -18.36 -11.42
N ILE A 313 19.18 -18.01 -10.22
CA ILE A 313 18.06 -17.06 -10.06
C ILE A 313 18.45 -15.65 -10.52
N LYS A 314 19.71 -15.26 -10.36
CA LYS A 314 20.20 -13.96 -10.87
C LYS A 314 20.15 -13.88 -12.40
N ALA A 315 20.34 -15.00 -13.09
CA ALA A 315 20.21 -15.09 -14.54
C ALA A 315 18.74 -15.10 -15.03
N TRP A 316 17.77 -15.19 -14.12
CA TRP A 316 16.34 -15.19 -14.42
C TRP A 316 15.70 -13.85 -14.04
N PRO A 317 15.74 -12.82 -14.93
CA PRO A 317 15.16 -11.52 -14.65
C PRO A 317 13.62 -11.61 -14.62
N LEU A 318 12.97 -10.51 -14.23
CA LEU A 318 11.52 -10.38 -14.38
C LEU A 318 11.13 -10.58 -15.84
N MET A 319 10.31 -11.59 -16.13
CA MET A 319 9.77 -11.82 -17.47
C MET A 319 8.84 -10.69 -17.89
N ASN A 320 8.01 -10.24 -16.94
CA ASN A 320 7.13 -9.10 -17.08
C ASN A 320 7.57 -8.06 -16.05
N LYS A 321 8.45 -7.12 -16.44
CA LYS A 321 8.45 -5.85 -15.70
C LYS A 321 7.05 -5.27 -15.92
N PRO A 322 6.25 -4.96 -14.88
CA PRO A 322 5.08 -4.12 -15.10
C PRO A 322 5.57 -2.91 -15.89
N SER A 323 4.97 -2.67 -17.06
CA SER A 323 5.31 -1.51 -17.86
C SER A 323 5.25 -0.30 -16.93
N ALA A 324 6.25 0.58 -16.99
CA ALA A 324 6.16 1.85 -16.28
C ALA A 324 4.77 2.44 -16.58
N PRO A 325 4.07 2.99 -15.56
CA PRO A 325 2.70 3.47 -15.75
C PRO A 325 2.63 4.28 -17.03
N THR A 326 1.72 3.87 -17.92
CA THR A 326 1.51 4.58 -19.17
C THR A 326 1.07 5.99 -18.85
N ALA A 327 1.53 6.96 -19.62
CA ALA A 327 1.22 8.36 -19.37
C ALA A 327 0.59 8.99 -20.60
N GLY A 328 -0.38 9.86 -20.39
CA GLY A 328 -1.03 10.61 -21.45
C GLY A 328 -1.33 12.04 -21.02
N ILE A 329 -1.76 12.85 -21.97
CA ILE A 329 -1.99 14.28 -21.79
C ILE A 329 -3.46 14.58 -22.05
N VAL A 330 -4.07 15.29 -21.10
CA VAL A 330 -5.35 15.98 -21.31
C VAL A 330 -5.05 17.44 -21.61
N TYR A 331 -5.17 17.82 -22.88
CA TYR A 331 -5.03 19.20 -23.33
C TYR A 331 -6.40 19.87 -23.36
N TYR A 332 -6.54 21.05 -22.74
CA TYR A 332 -7.82 21.76 -22.74
C TYR A 332 -7.66 23.24 -23.06
N THR A 333 -8.64 23.78 -23.80
CA THR A 333 -8.59 25.14 -24.34
C THR A 333 -9.99 25.71 -24.56
N ASP A 334 -10.16 27.01 -24.34
CA ASP A 334 -11.36 27.75 -24.73
C ASP A 334 -11.34 28.24 -26.20
N ASN A 335 -10.28 27.92 -26.94
CA ASN A 335 -10.02 28.34 -28.32
C ASN A 335 -9.87 29.87 -28.54
N LEU A 336 -9.68 30.68 -27.49
CA LEU A 336 -9.53 32.14 -27.59
C LEU A 336 -8.09 32.64 -27.54
N LEU A 337 -7.14 31.74 -27.26
CA LEU A 337 -5.71 32.03 -27.19
C LEU A 337 -5.17 32.55 -28.53
N ASP A 338 -4.19 33.46 -28.47
CA ASP A 338 -3.49 33.91 -29.67
C ASP A 338 -2.85 32.72 -30.43
N LYS A 339 -2.98 32.72 -31.75
CA LYS A 339 -2.54 31.59 -32.59
C LYS A 339 -1.03 31.35 -32.50
N LYS A 340 -0.21 32.38 -32.29
CA LYS A 340 1.25 32.24 -32.17
C LYS A 340 1.61 31.52 -30.87
N ILE A 341 1.02 31.96 -29.75
CA ILE A 341 1.21 31.34 -28.43
C ILE A 341 0.72 29.89 -28.46
N MET A 342 -0.51 29.67 -28.95
CA MET A 342 -1.10 28.33 -29.03
C MET A 342 -0.20 27.36 -29.81
N LYS A 343 0.30 27.77 -30.99
CA LYS A 343 1.21 26.93 -31.79
C LYS A 343 2.53 26.65 -31.07
N ALA A 344 3.08 27.61 -30.33
CA ALA A 344 4.30 27.41 -29.55
C ALA A 344 4.10 26.35 -28.44
N CYS A 345 3.00 26.44 -27.69
CA CYS A 345 2.63 25.47 -26.65
C CYS A 345 2.37 24.08 -27.23
N GLN A 346 1.54 23.99 -28.27
CA GLN A 346 1.22 22.74 -28.96
C GLN A 346 2.48 22.04 -29.51
N LYS A 347 3.44 22.79 -30.07
CA LYS A 347 4.71 22.25 -30.55
C LYS A 347 5.52 21.61 -29.43
N ARG A 348 5.46 22.14 -28.21
CA ARG A 348 6.18 21.59 -27.04
C ARG A 348 5.50 20.34 -26.50
N ILE A 349 4.17 20.35 -26.42
CA ILE A 349 3.36 19.21 -25.99
C ILE A 349 3.52 18.03 -26.97
N LYS A 350 3.46 18.26 -28.29
CA LYS A 350 3.69 17.21 -29.30
C LYS A 350 5.06 16.53 -29.18
N LYS A 351 6.09 17.26 -28.73
CA LYS A 351 7.42 16.70 -28.48
C LYS A 351 7.49 15.75 -27.28
N SER A 352 6.44 15.62 -26.48
CA SER A 352 6.38 14.63 -25.39
C SER A 352 6.37 13.20 -25.90
N GLY A 353 5.79 12.96 -27.09
CA GLY A 353 5.55 11.62 -27.62
C GLY A 353 4.48 10.82 -26.86
N LEU A 354 3.73 11.45 -25.96
CA LEU A 354 2.63 10.83 -25.23
C LEU A 354 1.33 10.95 -26.01
N PRO A 355 0.36 10.04 -25.81
CA PRO A 355 -0.99 10.20 -26.33
C PRO A 355 -1.64 11.47 -25.76
N ILE A 356 -2.35 12.21 -26.60
CA ILE A 356 -2.96 13.50 -26.29
C ILE A 356 -4.45 13.43 -26.64
N VAL A 357 -5.29 13.59 -25.63
CA VAL A 357 -6.71 13.90 -25.82
C VAL A 357 -6.89 15.40 -25.66
N SER A 358 -7.38 16.06 -26.72
CA SER A 358 -7.68 17.49 -26.70
C SER A 358 -9.15 17.74 -26.48
N VAL A 359 -9.49 18.60 -25.53
CA VAL A 359 -10.87 18.99 -25.23
C VAL A 359 -11.07 20.47 -25.44
N THR A 360 -11.93 20.83 -26.38
CA THR A 360 -12.04 22.19 -26.94
C THR A 360 -13.48 22.68 -26.94
N LEU A 361 -13.68 23.99 -27.08
CA LEU A 361 -15.02 24.59 -27.28
C LEU A 361 -15.35 24.77 -28.78
N LYS A 362 -14.33 24.66 -29.63
CA LYS A 362 -14.44 24.66 -31.10
C LYS A 362 -13.53 23.59 -31.68
N PRO A 363 -13.85 23.04 -32.87
CA PRO A 363 -12.99 22.06 -33.54
C PRO A 363 -11.53 22.50 -33.62
N LEU A 364 -10.61 21.60 -33.30
CA LEU A 364 -9.17 21.85 -33.31
C LEU A 364 -8.42 20.60 -33.77
N ASP A 365 -7.57 20.76 -34.78
CA ASP A 365 -6.66 19.71 -35.25
C ASP A 365 -5.40 19.65 -34.37
N PHE A 366 -5.54 19.07 -33.17
CA PHE A 366 -4.44 18.87 -32.23
C PHE A 366 -4.72 17.69 -31.30
N GLY A 367 -3.74 16.79 -31.14
CA GLY A 367 -3.87 15.58 -30.34
C GLY A 367 -4.18 14.36 -31.21
N ASP A 368 -4.27 13.19 -30.58
CA ASP A 368 -4.70 11.94 -31.23
C ASP A 368 -6.23 11.92 -31.35
N GLU A 369 -6.92 12.50 -30.37
CA GLU A 369 -8.37 12.67 -30.36
C GLU A 369 -8.75 14.11 -29.99
N ASN A 370 -9.84 14.62 -30.58
CA ASN A 370 -10.42 15.92 -30.22
C ASN A 370 -11.90 15.80 -29.83
N ILE A 371 -12.18 16.05 -28.55
CA ILE A 371 -13.54 16.19 -28.01
C ILE A 371 -13.94 17.66 -28.05
N VAL A 372 -15.04 17.97 -28.75
CA VAL A 372 -15.59 19.33 -28.82
C VAL A 372 -16.80 19.43 -27.89
N LEU A 373 -16.71 20.26 -26.85
CA LEU A 373 -17.82 20.55 -25.94
C LEU A 373 -18.50 21.86 -26.36
N PRO A 374 -19.78 21.86 -26.77
CA PRO A 374 -20.51 23.06 -27.18
C PRO A 374 -20.96 23.87 -25.97
N LEU A 375 -20.00 24.33 -25.17
CA LEU A 375 -20.21 25.07 -23.93
C LEU A 375 -19.59 26.47 -24.02
N GLU A 376 -20.07 27.39 -23.19
CA GLU A 376 -19.47 28.71 -23.05
C GLU A 376 -18.26 28.68 -22.13
N ARG A 377 -17.35 29.64 -22.31
CA ARG A 377 -16.15 29.78 -21.49
C ARG A 377 -16.51 29.98 -20.01
N GLY A 378 -15.92 29.19 -19.13
CA GLY A 378 -16.08 29.35 -17.68
C GLY A 378 -15.34 28.30 -16.86
N TYR A 379 -15.32 28.45 -15.53
CA TYR A 379 -14.63 27.51 -14.64
C TYR A 379 -15.29 26.13 -14.64
N LEU A 380 -16.62 26.06 -14.60
CA LEU A 380 -17.33 24.78 -14.71
C LEU A 380 -17.02 24.09 -16.04
N THR A 381 -17.01 24.85 -17.14
CA THR A 381 -16.64 24.36 -18.45
C THR A 381 -15.23 23.79 -18.48
N MET A 382 -14.24 24.48 -17.91
CA MET A 382 -12.87 23.98 -17.80
C MET A 382 -12.81 22.63 -17.07
N PHE A 383 -13.54 22.47 -15.96
CA PHE A 383 -13.59 21.18 -15.25
C PHE A 383 -14.29 20.09 -16.06
N LYS A 384 -15.35 20.43 -16.81
CA LYS A 384 -16.00 19.49 -17.75
C LYS A 384 -15.07 19.08 -18.89
N GLN A 385 -14.24 20.00 -19.39
CA GLN A 385 -13.22 19.70 -20.39
C GLN A 385 -12.17 18.72 -19.84
N ILE A 386 -11.67 18.98 -18.62
CA ILE A 386 -10.72 18.08 -17.96
C ILE A 386 -11.33 16.69 -17.77
N LEU A 387 -12.57 16.60 -17.24
CA LEU A 387 -13.22 15.31 -17.02
C LEU A 387 -13.40 14.53 -18.32
N ALA A 388 -13.93 15.16 -19.38
CA ALA A 388 -14.14 14.50 -20.66
C ALA A 388 -12.82 13.95 -21.23
N GLY A 389 -11.73 14.72 -21.12
CA GLY A 389 -10.42 14.27 -21.57
C GLY A 389 -9.86 13.12 -20.73
N LEU A 390 -10.07 13.14 -19.41
CA LEU A 390 -9.66 12.06 -18.51
C LEU A 390 -10.44 10.76 -18.76
N GLU A 391 -11.73 10.85 -19.08
CA GLU A 391 -12.56 9.68 -19.37
C GLU A 391 -12.19 9.00 -20.69
N GLU A 392 -11.79 9.79 -21.69
CA GLU A 392 -11.34 9.29 -23.00
C GLU A 392 -9.89 8.79 -22.99
N LEU A 393 -9.00 9.45 -22.24
CA LEU A 393 -7.58 9.12 -22.24
C LEU A 393 -7.32 7.72 -21.69
N ASP A 394 -6.81 6.79 -22.50
CA ASP A 394 -6.56 5.41 -22.04
C ASP A 394 -5.11 5.18 -21.55
N THR A 395 -4.78 5.79 -20.41
CA THR A 395 -3.47 5.62 -19.74
C THR A 395 -3.61 5.54 -18.23
N ASP A 396 -2.55 5.11 -17.54
CA ASP A 396 -2.53 5.05 -16.07
C ASP A 396 -2.40 6.44 -15.44
N VAL A 397 -1.56 7.29 -16.03
CA VAL A 397 -1.20 8.62 -15.51
C VAL A 397 -1.65 9.69 -16.50
N ALA A 398 -2.39 10.69 -16.00
CA ALA A 398 -2.77 11.84 -16.80
C ALA A 398 -1.96 13.08 -16.40
N PHE A 399 -1.44 13.80 -17.39
CA PHE A 399 -0.89 15.15 -17.25
C PHE A 399 -1.94 16.16 -17.74
N LEU A 400 -2.26 17.16 -16.92
CA LEU A 400 -3.17 18.22 -17.31
C LEU A 400 -2.39 19.36 -17.98
N CYS A 401 -2.71 19.66 -19.24
CA CYS A 401 -2.02 20.70 -20.00
C CYS A 401 -2.96 21.84 -20.43
N GLU A 402 -2.65 23.06 -19.97
CA GLU A 402 -3.33 24.28 -20.41
C GLU A 402 -2.74 24.81 -21.72
N HIS A 403 -3.57 25.54 -22.48
CA HIS A 403 -3.23 26.03 -23.81
C HIS A 403 -2.12 27.08 -23.88
N ASP A 404 -1.85 27.78 -22.79
CA ASP A 404 -0.96 28.93 -22.63
C ASP A 404 0.28 28.59 -21.78
N VAL A 405 0.59 27.29 -21.64
CA VAL A 405 1.78 26.83 -20.93
C VAL A 405 2.75 26.11 -21.87
N LEU A 406 4.01 26.55 -21.83
CA LEU A 406 5.12 25.90 -22.52
C LEU A 406 5.70 24.82 -21.60
N TYR A 407 5.31 23.57 -21.87
CA TYR A 407 5.80 22.41 -21.12
C TYR A 407 7.17 21.95 -21.62
N HIS A 408 8.15 21.84 -20.73
CA HIS A 408 9.43 21.21 -21.06
C HIS A 408 9.29 19.68 -21.10
N GLN A 409 10.04 18.98 -21.95
CA GLN A 409 9.94 17.53 -22.12
C GLN A 409 10.21 16.75 -20.82
N THR A 410 11.01 17.33 -19.92
CA THR A 410 11.35 16.73 -18.62
C THR A 410 10.20 16.73 -17.63
N HIS A 411 9.14 17.52 -17.87
CA HIS A 411 7.88 17.44 -17.11
C HIS A 411 7.21 16.07 -17.26
N PHE A 412 7.15 15.57 -18.50
CA PHE A 412 6.46 14.32 -18.86
C PHE A 412 7.22 13.05 -18.49
N LYS A 413 8.47 13.19 -18.00
CA LYS A 413 9.28 12.07 -17.50
C LYS A 413 8.87 11.60 -16.11
N PHE A 414 8.13 12.42 -15.37
CA PHE A 414 7.70 12.07 -14.01
C PHE A 414 6.70 10.92 -14.02
N ARG A 415 6.77 10.06 -13.00
CA ARG A 415 5.79 9.00 -12.74
C ARG A 415 5.40 9.04 -11.27
N PRO A 416 4.10 9.26 -10.95
CA PRO A 416 3.60 9.23 -9.59
C PRO A 416 4.00 7.95 -8.84
N PRO A 417 4.70 8.04 -7.69
CA PRO A 417 5.05 6.87 -6.89
C PRO A 417 3.86 6.29 -6.11
N GLN A 418 2.81 7.08 -5.87
CA GLN A 418 1.58 6.64 -5.20
C GLN A 418 0.36 7.07 -6.03
N LYS A 419 -0.64 6.18 -6.17
CA LYS A 419 -1.82 6.44 -7.00
C LYS A 419 -2.79 7.44 -6.37
N ASN A 420 -2.88 7.47 -5.05
CA ASN A 420 -3.82 8.29 -4.27
C ASN A 420 -3.25 9.66 -3.85
N ILE A 421 -2.24 10.17 -4.56
CA ILE A 421 -1.63 11.49 -4.34
C ILE A 421 -1.64 12.28 -5.65
N TYR A 422 -1.98 13.56 -5.57
CA TYR A 422 -1.85 14.52 -6.66
C TYR A 422 -0.44 15.11 -6.70
N TYR A 423 0.20 15.08 -7.86
CA TYR A 423 1.57 15.58 -8.02
C TYR A 423 1.60 16.84 -8.87
N TYR A 424 2.26 17.86 -8.36
CA TYR A 424 2.39 19.15 -9.05
C TYR A 424 3.83 19.43 -9.41
N ASN A 425 4.09 19.77 -10.68
CA ASN A 425 5.40 20.30 -11.04
C ASN A 425 5.57 21.71 -10.47
N MET A 426 6.43 21.85 -9.47
CA MET A 426 6.73 23.11 -8.81
C MET A 426 7.78 23.92 -9.57
N ASN A 427 8.42 23.35 -10.61
CA ASN A 427 9.37 24.07 -11.44
C ASN A 427 8.63 24.79 -12.59
N ILE A 428 7.96 25.89 -12.28
CA ILE A 428 7.19 26.69 -13.25
C ILE A 428 7.45 28.19 -13.06
N TRP A 429 7.74 28.87 -14.16
CA TRP A 429 7.82 30.33 -14.23
C TRP A 429 6.58 30.89 -14.90
N GLN A 430 6.16 32.09 -14.52
CA GLN A 430 5.17 32.87 -15.28
C GLN A 430 5.88 33.96 -16.07
N LEU A 431 5.51 34.12 -17.34
CA LEU A 431 6.14 35.04 -18.28
C LEU A 431 5.13 36.07 -18.78
N ARG A 432 5.44 37.36 -18.64
CA ARG A 432 4.65 38.44 -19.22
C ARG A 432 5.09 38.67 -20.67
N VAL A 433 4.19 38.43 -21.63
CA VAL A 433 4.54 38.52 -23.06
C VAL A 433 4.90 39.94 -23.50
N SER A 434 4.32 40.97 -22.88
CA SER A 434 4.48 42.35 -23.33
C SER A 434 5.90 42.90 -23.19
N ASP A 435 6.66 42.44 -22.20
CA ASP A 435 8.00 42.95 -21.88
C ASP A 435 9.03 41.85 -21.61
N GLY A 436 8.62 40.58 -21.56
CA GLY A 436 9.50 39.46 -21.29
C GLY A 436 9.82 39.26 -19.81
N HIS A 437 9.19 40.01 -18.91
CA HIS A 437 9.41 39.89 -17.47
C HIS A 437 8.87 38.55 -16.96
N ALA A 438 9.73 37.78 -16.30
CA ALA A 438 9.38 36.48 -15.74
C ALA A 438 9.50 36.46 -14.22
N VAL A 439 8.60 35.71 -13.59
CA VAL A 439 8.54 35.57 -12.14
C VAL A 439 8.39 34.11 -11.76
N TYR A 440 9.05 33.71 -10.68
CA TYR A 440 8.90 32.43 -10.03
C TYR A 440 8.51 32.61 -8.57
N PHE A 441 7.64 31.74 -8.08
CA PHE A 441 7.36 31.53 -6.66
C PHE A 441 6.73 30.15 -6.47
N ASP A 442 6.85 29.61 -5.27
CA ASP A 442 6.31 28.29 -4.95
C ASP A 442 4.77 28.32 -4.96
N ALA A 443 4.18 27.68 -5.97
CA ALA A 443 2.74 27.47 -6.04
C ALA A 443 2.41 26.18 -6.81
N LYS A 444 1.52 25.38 -6.24
CA LYS A 444 0.82 24.33 -6.98
C LYS A 444 -0.17 25.01 -7.91
N ARG A 445 -0.14 24.67 -9.20
CA ARG A 445 -1.03 25.22 -10.23
C ARG A 445 -1.71 24.07 -10.96
N LEU A 446 -2.98 24.21 -11.29
CA LEU A 446 -3.75 23.15 -11.94
C LEU A 446 -3.11 22.68 -13.25
N SER A 447 -2.57 23.61 -14.03
CA SER A 447 -1.80 23.33 -15.26
C SER A 447 -0.56 22.47 -15.05
N GLN A 448 -0.12 22.22 -13.82
CA GLN A 448 1.08 21.44 -13.50
C GLN A 448 0.76 20.08 -12.88
N LEU A 449 -0.53 19.74 -12.80
CA LEU A 449 -1.01 18.53 -12.16
C LEU A 449 -0.77 17.31 -13.04
N CYS A 450 -0.25 16.26 -12.40
CA CYS A 450 -0.35 14.90 -12.89
C CYS A 450 -0.74 13.94 -11.76
N GLY A 451 -1.33 12.80 -12.11
CA GLY A 451 -1.78 11.81 -11.13
C GLY A 451 -2.36 10.58 -11.80
N ASP A 452 -2.74 9.59 -11.00
CA ASP A 452 -3.47 8.43 -11.48
C ASP A 452 -4.81 8.86 -12.10
N ARG A 453 -5.08 8.42 -13.33
CA ARG A 453 -6.27 8.80 -14.10
C ARG A 453 -7.55 8.55 -13.33
N LYS A 454 -7.68 7.41 -12.64
CA LYS A 454 -8.93 7.03 -11.96
C LYS A 454 -9.24 7.95 -10.79
N PHE A 455 -8.22 8.32 -10.02
CA PHE A 455 -8.35 9.25 -8.90
C PHE A 455 -8.64 10.69 -9.36
N LEU A 456 -8.11 11.10 -10.52
CA LEU A 456 -8.46 12.37 -11.13
C LEU A 456 -9.91 12.38 -11.62
N ILE A 457 -10.39 11.31 -12.25
CA ILE A 457 -11.81 11.16 -12.67
C ILE A 457 -12.73 11.29 -11.45
N GLU A 458 -12.44 10.56 -10.36
CA GLU A 458 -13.23 10.61 -9.13
C GLU A 458 -13.34 12.04 -8.59
N HIS A 459 -12.21 12.76 -8.52
CA HIS A 459 -12.17 14.15 -8.09
C HIS A 459 -13.02 15.06 -8.96
N PHE A 460 -12.81 15.04 -10.28
CA PHE A 460 -13.47 15.98 -11.18
C PHE A 460 -14.97 15.69 -11.30
N LYS A 461 -15.40 14.43 -11.20
CA LYS A 461 -16.83 14.09 -11.06
C LYS A 461 -17.46 14.74 -9.83
N LYS A 462 -16.87 14.51 -8.66
CA LYS A 462 -17.34 15.10 -7.39
C LYS A 462 -17.33 16.64 -7.44
N ARG A 463 -16.28 17.23 -8.02
CA ARG A 463 -16.13 18.67 -8.18
C ARG A 463 -17.25 19.27 -9.04
N ILE A 464 -17.52 18.66 -10.19
CA ILE A 464 -18.57 19.12 -11.10
C ILE A 464 -19.93 19.04 -10.42
N GLU A 465 -20.24 17.91 -9.76
CA GLU A 465 -21.50 17.72 -9.01
C GLU A 465 -21.68 18.81 -7.93
N LEU A 466 -20.62 19.10 -7.16
CA LEU A 466 -20.64 20.15 -6.15
C LEU A 466 -20.87 21.54 -6.76
N ILE A 467 -20.21 21.87 -7.87
CA ILE A 467 -20.36 23.17 -8.53
C ILE A 467 -21.76 23.33 -9.13
N GLU A 468 -22.32 22.27 -9.73
CA GLU A 468 -23.68 22.29 -10.28
C GLU A 468 -24.74 22.45 -9.19
N LYS A 469 -24.50 21.86 -8.00
CA LYS A 469 -25.42 21.96 -6.87
C LYS A 469 -25.33 23.27 -6.09
N LEU A 470 -24.11 23.76 -5.84
CA LEU A 470 -23.84 24.84 -4.89
C LEU A 470 -23.34 26.14 -5.54
N GLY A 471 -23.04 26.11 -6.84
CA GLY A 471 -22.33 27.17 -7.53
C GLY A 471 -20.82 27.12 -7.29
N PHE A 472 -20.06 27.75 -8.19
CA PHE A 472 -18.60 27.80 -8.06
C PHE A 472 -18.17 28.73 -6.93
N SER A 473 -17.29 28.26 -6.04
CA SER A 473 -16.69 29.05 -4.97
C SER A 473 -15.17 28.93 -4.97
N ARG A 474 -14.45 30.05 -4.94
CA ARG A 474 -12.97 30.05 -4.81
C ARG A 474 -12.49 29.44 -3.48
N ARG A 475 -13.37 29.22 -2.50
CA ARG A 475 -13.02 28.55 -1.23
C ARG A 475 -12.66 27.08 -1.42
N MET A 476 -13.29 26.40 -2.39
CA MET A 476 -13.01 24.99 -2.71
C MET A 476 -11.62 24.75 -3.33
N GLY A 477 -10.94 25.83 -3.77
CA GLY A 477 -9.65 25.77 -4.45
C GLY A 477 -9.75 25.30 -5.90
N PHE A 478 -8.79 25.66 -6.74
CA PHE A 478 -8.71 25.12 -8.10
C PHE A 478 -7.94 23.81 -8.14
N GLU A 479 -6.90 23.70 -7.32
CA GLU A 479 -5.92 22.62 -7.34
C GLU A 479 -6.35 21.46 -6.41
N PRO A 480 -6.65 20.25 -6.95
CA PRO A 480 -6.92 19.04 -6.17
C PRO A 480 -5.92 18.75 -5.04
N GLY A 481 -6.43 18.35 -3.87
CA GLY A 481 -5.62 18.02 -2.68
C GLY A 481 -4.81 19.17 -2.08
N THR A 482 -5.00 20.39 -2.59
CA THR A 482 -4.41 21.59 -1.99
C THR A 482 -5.45 22.24 -1.09
N HIS A 483 -5.02 22.68 0.08
CA HIS A 483 -5.83 23.34 1.12
C HIS A 483 -6.63 22.39 2.03
N ASN A 484 -6.30 22.41 3.33
CA ASN A 484 -7.08 21.74 4.40
C ASN A 484 -8.34 22.55 4.75
N ARG A 485 -9.17 22.85 3.75
CA ARG A 485 -10.41 23.63 3.94
C ARG A 485 -11.62 22.71 4.11
N PRO A 486 -12.66 23.15 4.85
CA PRO A 486 -13.92 22.40 4.94
C PRO A 486 -14.59 22.19 3.58
N GLU A 487 -14.44 23.13 2.65
CA GLU A 487 -15.08 23.12 1.32
C GLU A 487 -14.31 22.32 0.26
N ARG A 488 -13.32 21.51 0.66
CA ARG A 488 -12.55 20.66 -0.26
C ARG A 488 -13.42 19.55 -0.87
N VAL A 489 -13.04 19.09 -2.05
CA VAL A 489 -13.80 18.09 -2.82
C VAL A 489 -13.57 16.66 -2.30
N ASP A 490 -12.36 16.37 -1.82
CA ASP A 490 -11.96 15.09 -1.26
C ASP A 490 -10.80 15.25 -0.26
N ASP A 491 -10.37 14.12 0.30
CA ASP A 491 -9.30 14.01 1.30
C ASP A 491 -7.97 13.51 0.72
N PHE A 492 -7.83 13.47 -0.62
CA PHE A 492 -6.57 13.08 -1.23
C PHE A 492 -5.49 14.14 -1.01
N LYS A 493 -4.24 13.70 -0.86
CA LYS A 493 -3.10 14.58 -0.58
C LYS A 493 -2.51 15.13 -1.88
N ALA A 494 -1.73 16.20 -1.75
CA ALA A 494 -0.96 16.77 -2.85
C ALA A 494 0.52 16.93 -2.49
N GLU A 495 1.41 16.48 -3.38
CA GLU A 495 2.86 16.62 -3.28
C GLU A 495 3.43 17.42 -4.46
N GLY A 496 4.62 17.99 -4.26
CA GLY A 496 5.35 18.71 -5.30
C GLY A 496 6.49 17.85 -5.84
N PHE A 497 6.70 17.87 -7.15
CA PHE A 497 7.92 17.41 -7.79
C PHE A 497 8.55 18.56 -8.58
N ARG A 498 9.81 18.42 -9.02
CA ARG A 498 10.46 19.41 -9.88
C ARG A 498 11.03 18.72 -11.10
N SER A 499 10.58 19.11 -12.29
CA SER A 499 11.26 18.72 -13.54
C SER A 499 12.63 19.37 -13.63
N GLU A 500 13.55 18.75 -14.37
CA GLU A 500 14.92 19.25 -14.59
C GLU A 500 14.95 20.68 -15.15
N PHE A 501 14.02 21.00 -16.05
CA PHE A 501 13.86 22.33 -16.62
C PHE A 501 12.46 22.85 -16.31
N PRO A 502 12.29 24.18 -16.17
CA PRO A 502 11.01 24.75 -15.81
C PRO A 502 10.00 24.66 -16.96
N ASN A 503 8.72 24.60 -16.59
CA ASN A 503 7.62 24.98 -17.49
C ASN A 503 7.44 26.51 -17.47
N VAL A 504 6.85 27.08 -18.53
CA VAL A 504 6.61 28.53 -18.62
C VAL A 504 5.14 28.82 -18.90
N ASP A 505 4.47 29.42 -17.93
CA ASP A 505 3.08 29.85 -17.98
C ASP A 505 2.99 31.27 -18.58
N VAL A 506 2.45 31.36 -19.78
CA VAL A 506 2.43 32.56 -20.61
C VAL A 506 1.25 33.44 -20.21
N LYS A 507 1.55 34.63 -19.69
CA LYS A 507 0.55 35.64 -19.32
C LYS A 507 0.32 36.63 -20.44
N HIS A 508 -0.93 36.70 -20.89
CA HIS A 508 -1.46 37.50 -21.99
C HIS A 508 -2.78 38.18 -21.59
N ASN A 509 -3.33 39.04 -22.45
CA ASN A 509 -4.53 39.83 -22.15
C ASN A 509 -5.86 39.06 -22.14
N LYS A 510 -5.84 37.73 -22.25
CA LYS A 510 -7.05 36.88 -22.31
C LYS A 510 -7.04 35.73 -21.31
N ASN A 511 -6.10 35.65 -20.36
CA ASN A 511 -6.10 34.58 -19.36
C ASN A 511 -7.39 34.61 -18.51
N LEU A 512 -7.81 33.45 -18.00
CA LEU A 512 -9.02 33.32 -17.17
C LEU A 512 -8.81 33.84 -15.73
N THR A 513 -7.55 33.95 -15.31
CA THR A 513 -7.15 34.40 -13.97
C THR A 513 -6.11 35.51 -14.06
N SER A 514 -6.15 36.45 -13.12
CA SER A 514 -5.15 37.52 -13.00
C SER A 514 -3.83 36.97 -12.48
N ALA A 515 -2.72 37.38 -13.10
CA ALA A 515 -1.37 37.12 -12.59
C ALA A 515 -0.96 38.16 -11.54
N ARG A 516 -0.03 37.79 -10.66
CA ARG A 516 0.63 38.71 -9.72
C ARG A 516 2.08 38.90 -10.14
N TRP A 517 2.54 40.14 -10.21
CA TRP A 517 3.88 40.54 -10.61
C TRP A 517 4.70 41.14 -9.47
N HIS A 518 4.09 41.38 -8.31
CA HIS A 518 4.80 41.88 -7.13
C HIS A 518 4.37 41.15 -5.85
N GLN A 519 5.31 40.97 -4.91
CA GLN A 519 5.03 40.32 -3.62
C GLN A 519 3.94 41.03 -2.80
N SER A 520 3.76 42.33 -3.00
CA SER A 520 2.74 43.16 -2.35
C SER A 520 1.30 42.80 -2.76
N GLU A 521 1.12 42.12 -3.89
CA GLU A 521 -0.20 41.69 -4.38
C GLU A 521 -0.70 40.41 -3.69
N PHE A 522 0.12 39.79 -2.85
CA PHE A 522 -0.24 38.62 -2.06
C PHE A 522 -0.82 39.04 -0.71
N ARG A 523 -2.05 38.59 -0.44
CA ARG A 523 -2.71 38.77 0.88
C ARG A 523 -1.94 38.14 2.03
N SER A 524 -1.12 37.12 1.76
CA SER A 524 -0.29 36.42 2.73
C SER A 524 1.05 36.08 2.10
N GLN A 525 2.13 36.47 2.76
CA GLN A 525 3.50 36.22 2.30
C GLN A 525 3.86 34.73 2.28
N LYS A 526 3.09 33.88 3.00
CA LYS A 526 3.22 32.41 2.91
C LYS A 526 2.94 31.87 1.51
N ASN A 527 2.22 32.61 0.66
CA ASN A 527 1.87 32.20 -0.70
C ASN A 527 2.84 32.76 -1.76
N CYS A 528 3.91 33.44 -1.34
CA CYS A 528 4.88 34.12 -2.20
C CYS A 528 6.32 33.66 -1.87
N GLN A 529 6.48 32.43 -1.41
CA GLN A 529 7.77 31.88 -1.01
C GLN A 529 8.69 31.66 -2.22
N ASN A 530 10.00 31.79 -1.98
CA ASN A 530 11.04 31.62 -2.99
C ASN A 530 10.86 32.52 -4.23
N TRP A 531 10.36 33.74 -4.02
CA TRP A 531 10.16 34.73 -5.08
C TRP A 531 11.45 35.03 -5.84
N GLN A 532 11.39 34.96 -7.16
CA GLN A 532 12.48 35.34 -8.06
C GLN A 532 11.91 36.07 -9.27
N GLU A 533 12.68 37.01 -9.79
CA GLU A 533 12.40 37.74 -11.03
C GLU A 533 13.55 37.51 -11.99
N ALA A 534 13.25 37.37 -13.28
CA ALA A 534 14.26 37.16 -14.30
C ALA A 534 13.79 37.67 -15.67
N ASP A 535 14.74 38.10 -16.48
CA ASP A 535 14.53 38.41 -17.91
C ASP A 535 14.89 37.22 -18.81
N GLU A 536 15.55 36.20 -18.24
CA GLU A 536 15.92 34.95 -18.89
C GLU A 536 15.48 33.76 -18.03
N ILE A 537 14.82 32.78 -18.66
CA ILE A 537 14.40 31.54 -18.00
C ILE A 537 15.34 30.43 -18.45
N TYR A 538 15.96 29.75 -17.48
CA TYR A 538 16.87 28.64 -17.74
C TYR A 538 16.21 27.57 -18.63
N GLY A 539 16.91 27.19 -19.72
CA GLY A 539 16.40 26.25 -20.73
C GLY A 539 15.48 26.86 -21.80
N TRP A 540 15.10 28.14 -21.67
CA TRP A 540 14.20 28.83 -22.60
C TRP A 540 14.79 30.11 -23.19
N GLY A 541 15.75 30.75 -22.51
CA GLY A 541 16.38 31.99 -22.96
C GLY A 541 15.60 33.25 -22.57
N LYS A 542 15.83 34.35 -23.29
CA LYS A 542 15.25 35.67 -22.97
C LYS A 542 13.74 35.68 -23.14
N GLY A 543 13.01 36.17 -22.13
CA GLY A 543 11.54 36.14 -22.07
C GLY A 543 10.84 36.70 -23.31
N ASN A 544 11.34 37.81 -23.86
CA ASN A 544 10.78 38.45 -25.05
C ASN A 544 11.02 37.68 -26.37
N THR A 545 11.78 36.59 -26.35
CA THR A 545 12.08 35.73 -27.51
C THR A 545 11.52 34.32 -27.41
N ILE A 546 10.89 33.96 -26.28
CA ILE A 546 10.43 32.60 -26.00
C ILE A 546 9.30 32.13 -26.94
N ILE A 547 8.48 33.05 -27.48
CA ILE A 547 7.26 32.77 -28.26
C ILE A 547 7.42 33.10 -29.74
#